data_AF-A0A7S2C5S5-F1
#
_entry.id   AF-A0A7S2C5S5-F1
#
_cell.length_a   1.000
_cell.length_b   1.000
_cell.length_c   1.000
_cell.angle_alpha   90.00
_cell.angle_beta   90.00
_cell.angle_gamma   90.00
#
_symmetry.space_group_name_H-M   'P 1'
#
loop_
_entity.id
_entity.type
_entity.pdbx_description
1 polymer ?
#
loop_
_entity_poly.entity_id
_entity_poly.type
_entity_poly.pdbx_seq_one_letter_code
_entity_poly.pdbx_strand_id
1 'polypeptide(L)'
;EEESKEAVGNVAPAPEPALSPEEKARRQQKLVESLGERGICPEYDPTDGMGTPQPTFKISQVERCKFKDFLRGPAPKEAGMLQCRVTRDRSGLSNRLHPRYTMESEDGVFLMTAQKQTKNKTANYAISMSRTDLGKSEDSFLGKLR
;
A
#
# COMPACT_ATOMS: atom_id res chain seq x y z
N GLU A 1 44.00 -19.34 20.88
CA GLU A 1 43.57 -18.13 20.16
C GLU A 1 42.05 -18.17 20.10
N GLU A 2 41.49 -17.12 20.66
CA GLU A 2 40.08 -16.90 20.96
C GLU A 2 39.50 -16.12 19.78
N GLU A 3 38.48 -16.65 19.11
CA GLU A 3 37.71 -15.89 18.12
C GLU A 3 36.23 -15.93 18.52
N SER A 4 35.85 -14.85 19.18
CA SER A 4 34.52 -14.54 19.69
C SER A 4 33.56 -14.28 18.51
N LYS A 5 32.51 -15.11 18.43
CA LYS A 5 31.36 -14.83 17.56
C LYS A 5 30.44 -13.84 18.26
N GLU A 6 30.43 -12.59 17.80
CA GLU A 6 29.41 -11.62 18.18
C GLU A 6 28.03 -12.07 17.67
N ALA A 7 27.15 -12.42 18.61
CA ALA A 7 25.75 -12.67 18.34
C ALA A 7 25.02 -11.32 18.21
N VAL A 8 24.62 -10.97 16.99
CA VAL A 8 23.67 -9.87 16.75
C VAL A 8 22.29 -10.35 17.22
N GLY A 9 22.05 -10.20 18.52
CA GLY A 9 20.75 -10.47 19.13
C GLY A 9 19.75 -9.40 18.70
N ASN A 10 18.59 -9.84 18.23
CA ASN A 10 17.42 -8.97 18.10
C ASN A 10 17.03 -8.47 19.49
N VAL A 11 17.44 -7.26 19.84
CA VAL A 11 16.99 -6.58 21.05
C VAL A 11 15.50 -6.30 20.87
N ALA A 12 14.66 -7.06 21.59
CA ALA A 12 13.26 -6.69 21.74
C ALA A 12 13.19 -5.25 22.26
N PRO A 13 12.36 -4.37 21.68
CA PRO A 13 12.18 -3.03 22.24
C PRO A 13 11.80 -3.20 23.71
N ALA A 14 12.54 -2.53 24.59
CA ALA A 14 12.25 -2.55 26.01
C ALA A 14 10.77 -2.20 26.23
N PRO A 15 10.08 -2.85 27.19
CA PRO A 15 8.70 -2.50 27.50
C PRO A 15 8.66 -1.00 27.77
N GLU A 16 7.91 -0.26 26.95
CA GLU A 16 7.79 1.18 27.12
C GLU A 16 7.31 1.44 28.56
N PRO A 17 7.95 2.38 29.28
CA PRO A 17 7.51 2.72 30.62
C PRO A 17 6.03 3.09 30.57
N ALA A 18 5.25 2.61 31.54
CA ALA A 18 3.82 2.90 31.63
C ALA A 18 3.62 4.41 31.86
N LEU A 19 3.55 5.16 30.76
CA LEU A 19 3.36 6.62 30.77
C LEU A 19 2.00 6.95 31.36
N SER A 20 1.95 8.06 32.10
CA SER A 20 0.70 8.54 32.67
C SER A 20 -0.32 8.84 31.56
N PRO A 21 -1.63 8.75 31.84
CA PRO A 21 -2.66 9.11 30.87
C PRO A 21 -2.49 10.52 30.29
N GLU A 22 -2.01 11.47 31.10
CA GLU A 22 -1.75 12.85 30.69
C GLU A 22 -0.59 12.96 29.69
N GLU A 23 0.51 12.22 29.92
CA GLU A 23 1.65 12.23 29.00
C GLU A 23 1.30 11.58 27.65
N LYS A 24 0.45 10.54 27.67
CA LYS A 24 -0.09 9.92 26.46
C LYS A 24 -0.96 10.89 25.67
N ALA A 25 -1.86 11.61 26.33
CA ALA A 25 -2.70 12.63 25.71
C ALA A 25 -1.85 13.76 25.09
N ARG A 26 -0.83 14.24 25.81
CA ARG A 26 0.09 15.28 25.31
C ARG A 26 0.87 14.81 24.08
N ARG A 27 1.30 13.54 24.05
CA ARG A 27 1.97 12.95 22.87
C ARG A 27 1.02 12.81 21.69
N GLN A 28 -0.21 12.34 21.90
CA GLN A 28 -1.23 12.27 20.85
C GLN A 28 -1.55 13.66 20.29
N GLN A 29 -1.69 14.68 21.14
CA GLN A 29 -1.97 16.04 20.69
C GLN A 29 -0.85 16.61 19.82
N LYS A 30 0.42 16.44 20.23
CA LYS A 30 1.57 16.83 19.40
C LYS A 30 1.62 16.08 18.08
N LEU A 31 1.26 14.80 18.08
CA LEU A 31 1.18 13.99 16.87
C LEU A 31 0.11 14.55 15.93
N VAL A 32 -1.11 14.77 16.43
CA VAL A 32 -2.23 15.34 15.67
C VAL A 32 -1.87 16.69 15.07
N GLU A 33 -1.23 17.57 15.84
CA GLU A 33 -0.77 18.88 15.36
C GLU A 33 0.28 18.74 14.25
N SER A 34 1.32 17.91 14.46
CA SER A 34 2.38 17.68 13.48
C SER A 34 1.90 17.03 12.18
N LEU A 35 0.87 16.18 12.27
CA LEU A 35 0.27 15.52 11.11
C LEU A 35 -0.74 16.45 10.41
N GLY A 36 -1.47 17.27 11.18
CA GLY A 36 -2.37 18.31 10.68
C GLY A 36 -1.65 19.36 9.84
N GLU A 37 -0.46 19.81 10.26
CA GLU A 37 0.40 20.70 9.45
C GLU A 37 0.77 20.10 8.08
N ARG A 38 0.81 18.76 8.00
CA ARG A 38 1.09 18.01 6.77
C ARG A 38 -0.18 17.62 6.00
N GLY A 39 -1.35 18.04 6.47
CA GLY A 39 -2.65 17.67 5.89
C GLY A 39 -3.02 16.20 6.08
N ILE A 40 -2.54 15.56 7.15
CA ILE A 40 -2.77 14.14 7.45
C ILE A 40 -3.59 14.05 8.74
N CYS A 41 -4.81 13.52 8.67
CA CYS A 41 -5.60 13.17 9.85
C CYS A 41 -5.19 11.77 10.35
N PRO A 42 -4.78 11.62 11.63
CA PRO A 42 -4.43 10.32 12.19
C PRO A 42 -5.64 9.44 12.51
N GLU A 43 -6.83 10.03 12.62
CA GLU A 43 -8.08 9.33 12.89
C GLU A 43 -8.88 9.21 11.60
N TYR A 44 -9.31 8.00 11.28
CA TYR A 44 -10.16 7.75 10.11
C TYR A 44 -11.60 8.07 10.47
N ASP A 45 -12.10 9.22 10.03
CA ASP A 45 -13.52 9.55 10.08
C ASP A 45 -14.14 9.43 8.66
N PRO A 46 -15.10 8.51 8.43
CA PRO A 46 -15.78 8.41 7.15
C PRO A 46 -16.67 9.63 6.82
N THR A 47 -16.85 10.58 7.74
CA THR A 47 -17.66 11.81 7.57
C THR A 47 -16.84 13.11 7.45
N ASP A 48 -15.50 13.03 7.56
CA ASP A 48 -14.57 14.19 7.50
C ASP A 48 -14.55 14.96 6.16
N GLY A 49 -15.36 14.53 5.18
CA GLY A 49 -15.48 15.15 3.86
C GLY A 49 -16.31 16.44 3.78
N MET A 50 -16.88 16.95 4.88
CA MET A 50 -17.74 18.14 4.84
C MET A 50 -16.99 19.49 4.78
N GLY A 51 -15.67 19.51 4.91
CA GLY A 51 -14.88 20.76 4.94
C GLY A 51 -13.57 20.78 4.16
N THR A 52 -13.12 19.64 3.61
CA THR A 52 -11.91 19.59 2.78
C THR A 52 -12.23 19.98 1.33
N PRO A 53 -11.35 20.74 0.64
CA PRO A 53 -11.53 21.00 -0.79
C PRO A 53 -11.62 19.66 -1.52
N GLN A 54 -12.67 19.50 -2.33
CA GLN A 54 -12.91 18.28 -3.09
C GLN A 54 -11.65 17.87 -3.88
N PRO A 55 -11.24 16.60 -3.83
CA PRO A 55 -10.09 16.14 -4.59
C PRO A 55 -10.34 16.39 -6.09
N THR A 56 -9.44 17.16 -6.70
CA THR A 56 -9.54 17.55 -8.11
C THR A 56 -8.96 16.48 -9.02
N PHE A 57 -8.12 15.59 -8.48
CA PHE A 57 -7.49 14.53 -9.23
C PHE A 57 -8.43 13.34 -9.45
N LYS A 58 -8.56 12.93 -10.72
CA LYS A 58 -9.31 11.74 -11.13
C LYS A 58 -8.35 10.74 -11.76
N ILE A 59 -8.28 9.52 -11.21
CA ILE A 59 -7.41 8.46 -11.74
C ILE A 59 -7.77 8.12 -13.20
N SER A 60 -9.06 8.24 -13.58
CA SER A 60 -9.55 8.00 -14.93
C SER A 60 -8.96 8.95 -15.99
N GLN A 61 -8.42 10.09 -15.59
CA GLN A 61 -7.82 11.08 -16.48
C GLN A 61 -6.32 10.89 -16.68
N VAL A 62 -5.69 9.95 -15.97
CA VAL A 62 -4.26 9.68 -16.10
C VAL A 62 -3.98 9.03 -17.46
N GLU A 63 -3.09 9.65 -18.24
CA GLU A 63 -2.67 9.14 -19.54
C GLU A 63 -1.97 7.77 -19.42
N ARG A 64 -2.23 6.87 -20.38
CA ARG A 64 -1.65 5.51 -20.38
C ARG A 64 -0.13 5.53 -20.26
N CYS A 65 0.55 6.45 -20.94
CA CYS A 65 2.01 6.57 -20.93
C CYS A 65 2.57 6.94 -19.54
N LYS A 66 1.81 7.65 -18.72
CA LYS A 66 2.19 8.08 -17.36
C LYS A 66 1.64 7.16 -16.26
N PHE A 67 0.78 6.22 -16.62
CA PHE A 67 0.08 5.37 -15.65
C PHE A 67 1.04 4.49 -14.84
N LYS A 68 2.11 4.01 -15.47
CA LYS A 68 3.16 3.23 -14.78
C LYS A 68 3.87 4.04 -13.71
N ASP A 69 4.22 5.29 -14.03
CA ASP A 69 4.89 6.19 -13.10
C ASP A 69 3.94 6.61 -11.99
N PHE A 70 2.66 6.83 -12.30
CA PHE A 70 1.61 7.08 -11.31
C PHE A 70 1.51 5.94 -10.29
N LEU A 71 1.46 4.68 -10.73
CA LEU A 71 1.35 3.53 -9.82
C LEU A 71 2.61 3.25 -8.99
N ARG A 72 3.78 3.70 -9.46
CA ARG A 72 5.06 3.55 -8.75
C ARG A 72 5.40 4.76 -7.87
N GLY A 73 4.80 5.90 -8.17
CA GLY A 73 5.00 7.15 -7.46
C GLY A 73 4.16 7.23 -6.18
N PRO A 74 4.45 8.23 -5.33
CA PRO A 74 3.57 8.56 -4.22
C PRO A 74 2.20 9.04 -4.74
N ALA A 75 1.18 8.95 -3.89
CA ALA A 75 -0.14 9.49 -4.21
C ALA A 75 -0.04 11.00 -4.52
N PRO A 76 -0.65 11.51 -5.60
CA PRO A 76 -0.72 12.94 -5.89
C PRO A 76 -1.38 13.70 -4.76
N LYS A 77 -0.86 14.87 -4.41
CA LYS A 77 -1.38 15.67 -3.30
C LYS A 77 -2.80 16.17 -3.58
N GLU A 78 -3.10 16.41 -4.86
CA GLU A 78 -4.38 16.87 -5.38
C GLU A 78 -5.47 15.79 -5.31
N ALA A 79 -5.07 14.53 -5.10
CA ALA A 79 -5.97 13.40 -4.96
C ALA A 79 -6.48 13.21 -3.53
N GLY A 80 -5.80 13.81 -2.54
CA GLY A 80 -6.08 13.52 -1.14
C GLY A 80 -5.97 12.01 -0.86
N MET A 81 -7.07 11.40 -0.41
CA MET A 81 -7.15 9.98 -0.14
C MET A 81 -7.63 9.18 -1.37
N LEU A 82 -6.82 8.23 -1.83
CA LEU A 82 -7.19 7.32 -2.91
C LEU A 82 -7.90 6.07 -2.36
N GLN A 83 -9.21 6.00 -2.54
CA GLN A 83 -9.99 4.81 -2.20
C GLN A 83 -9.90 3.76 -3.32
N CYS A 84 -9.53 2.53 -2.94
CA CYS A 84 -9.35 1.41 -3.86
C CYS A 84 -10.02 0.14 -3.32
N ARG A 85 -10.43 -0.75 -4.23
CA ARG A 85 -11.00 -2.06 -3.93
C ARG A 85 -10.07 -3.16 -4.41
N VAL A 86 -9.68 -4.05 -3.50
CA VAL A 86 -8.96 -5.27 -3.82
C VAL A 86 -9.93 -6.44 -3.93
N THR A 87 -9.91 -7.13 -5.07
CA THR A 87 -10.73 -8.31 -5.33
C THR A 87 -9.85 -9.54 -5.50
N ARG A 88 -10.23 -10.65 -4.86
CA ARG A 88 -9.56 -11.95 -4.98
C ARG A 88 -10.35 -12.86 -5.92
N ASP A 89 -9.83 -13.05 -7.13
CA ASP A 89 -10.35 -13.98 -8.11
C ASP A 89 -9.80 -15.40 -7.86
N ARG A 90 -10.71 -16.34 -7.69
CA ARG A 90 -10.46 -17.79 -7.54
C ARG A 90 -11.17 -18.61 -8.63
N SER A 91 -11.63 -17.95 -9.69
CA SER A 91 -12.38 -18.59 -10.78
C SER A 91 -11.47 -19.51 -11.61
N GLY A 92 -11.91 -20.75 -11.82
CA GLY A 92 -11.14 -21.75 -12.56
C GLY A 92 -10.06 -22.47 -11.73
N LEU A 93 -9.47 -23.51 -12.31
CA LEU A 93 -8.61 -24.45 -11.59
C LEU A 93 -7.26 -23.83 -11.17
N SER A 94 -6.65 -23.00 -12.01
CA SER A 94 -5.36 -22.35 -11.74
C SER A 94 -5.49 -21.29 -10.62
N ASN A 95 -6.51 -20.44 -10.70
CA ASN A 95 -6.76 -19.40 -9.69
C ASN A 95 -7.22 -19.99 -8.34
N ARG A 96 -7.67 -21.25 -8.29
CA ARG A 96 -7.97 -21.93 -7.02
C ARG A 96 -6.72 -22.15 -6.17
N LEU A 97 -5.60 -22.51 -6.80
CA LEU A 97 -4.32 -22.76 -6.12
C LEU A 97 -3.52 -21.47 -5.92
N HIS A 98 -3.52 -20.60 -6.93
CA HIS A 98 -2.82 -19.32 -6.92
C HIS A 98 -3.80 -18.21 -7.29
N PRO A 99 -4.58 -17.69 -6.33
CA PRO A 99 -5.56 -16.65 -6.59
C PRO A 99 -4.94 -15.44 -7.25
N ARG A 100 -5.71 -14.83 -8.15
CA ARG A 100 -5.35 -13.55 -8.76
C ARG A 100 -6.00 -12.44 -7.95
N TYR A 101 -5.23 -11.43 -7.61
CA TYR A 101 -5.70 -10.23 -6.96
C TYR A 101 -5.77 -9.12 -8.01
N THR A 102 -6.86 -8.36 -8.00
CA THR A 102 -7.02 -7.16 -8.83
C THR A 102 -7.30 -5.99 -7.92
N MET A 103 -6.77 -4.82 -8.26
CA MET A 103 -7.02 -3.56 -7.57
C MET A 103 -7.67 -2.59 -8.54
N GLU A 104 -8.80 -2.03 -8.13
CA GLU A 104 -9.57 -1.04 -8.91
C GLU A 104 -9.83 0.18 -8.02
N SER A 105 -9.89 1.38 -8.59
CA SER A 105 -10.31 2.57 -7.86
C SER A 105 -11.81 2.49 -7.52
N GLU A 106 -12.27 3.36 -6.61
CA GLU A 106 -13.70 3.53 -6.36
C GLU A 106 -14.50 3.91 -7.62
N ASP A 107 -13.90 4.71 -8.51
CA ASP A 107 -14.47 5.05 -9.83
C ASP A 107 -14.47 3.88 -10.84
N GLY A 108 -14.01 2.68 -10.44
CA GLY A 108 -13.98 1.48 -11.29
C GLY A 108 -12.78 1.41 -12.26
N VAL A 109 -11.77 2.26 -12.09
CA VAL A 109 -10.57 2.24 -12.93
C VAL A 109 -9.65 1.11 -12.48
N PHE A 110 -9.28 0.22 -13.39
CA PHE A 110 -8.33 -0.85 -13.09
C PHE A 110 -6.91 -0.30 -12.90
N LEU A 111 -6.28 -0.67 -11.79
CA LEU A 111 -4.96 -0.19 -11.42
C LEU A 111 -3.89 -1.26 -11.69
N MET A 112 -4.02 -2.42 -11.05
CA MET A 112 -3.02 -3.48 -11.16
C MET A 112 -3.60 -4.85 -10.82
N THR A 113 -2.85 -5.88 -11.20
CA THR A 113 -3.07 -7.25 -10.76
C THR A 113 -1.84 -7.79 -10.06
N ALA A 114 -2.04 -8.75 -9.16
CA ALA A 114 -0.99 -9.55 -8.58
C ALA A 114 -1.37 -11.03 -8.58
N GLN A 115 -0.43 -11.91 -8.90
CA GLN A 115 -0.62 -13.35 -8.79
C GLN A 115 0.65 -14.04 -8.30
N LYS A 116 0.48 -15.06 -7.46
CA LYS A 116 1.60 -15.88 -7.01
C LYS A 116 2.21 -16.59 -8.22
N GLN A 117 3.52 -16.46 -8.40
CA GLN A 117 4.24 -17.15 -9.46
C GLN A 117 4.28 -18.65 -9.18
N THR A 118 3.92 -19.45 -10.19
CA THR A 118 4.09 -20.90 -10.19
C THR A 118 5.58 -21.25 -10.05
N LYS A 119 5.90 -22.39 -9.42
CA LYS A 119 7.26 -22.93 -9.21
C LYS A 119 8.06 -22.34 -8.03
N ASN A 120 7.49 -21.42 -7.25
CA ASN A 120 8.15 -20.91 -6.05
C ASN A 120 7.58 -21.52 -4.77
N LYS A 121 8.46 -22.04 -3.89
CA LYS A 121 8.09 -22.56 -2.56
C LYS A 121 7.58 -21.43 -1.65
N THR A 122 8.19 -20.25 -1.72
CA THR A 122 7.80 -19.05 -0.97
C THR A 122 6.74 -18.22 -1.74
N ALA A 123 6.12 -17.26 -1.04
CA ALA A 123 5.02 -16.46 -1.54
C ALA A 123 5.49 -15.33 -2.48
N ASN A 124 6.10 -15.69 -3.63
CA ASN A 124 6.53 -14.73 -4.65
C ASN A 124 5.35 -14.29 -5.51
N TYR A 125 5.02 -13.00 -5.54
CA TYR A 125 3.98 -12.45 -6.42
C TYR A 125 4.59 -11.57 -7.49
N ALA A 126 4.12 -11.73 -8.73
CA ALA A 126 4.34 -10.75 -9.78
C ALA A 126 3.20 -9.74 -9.77
N ILE A 127 3.53 -8.46 -9.85
CA ILE A 127 2.60 -7.33 -9.86
C ILE A 127 2.70 -6.64 -11.23
N SER A 128 1.55 -6.41 -11.87
CA SER A 128 1.47 -5.91 -13.24
C SER A 128 0.31 -4.95 -13.46
N MET A 129 0.47 -4.04 -14.43
CA MET A 129 -0.56 -3.14 -14.95
C MET A 129 -1.53 -3.79 -15.93
N SER A 130 -1.26 -5.02 -16.38
CA SER A 130 -2.15 -5.73 -17.30
C SER A 130 -3.12 -6.62 -16.54
N ARG A 131 -4.37 -6.74 -17.00
CA ARG A 131 -5.34 -7.69 -16.42
C ARG A 131 -4.95 -9.15 -16.61
N THR A 132 -4.14 -9.45 -17.63
CA THR A 132 -3.84 -10.83 -18.08
C THR A 132 -2.36 -11.16 -18.06
N ASP A 133 -1.48 -10.17 -18.30
CA ASP A 133 -0.04 -10.39 -18.30
C ASP A 133 0.57 -10.11 -16.91
N LEU A 134 1.31 -11.07 -16.38
CA LEU A 134 1.85 -11.08 -15.01
C LEU A 134 3.39 -11.02 -15.03
N GLY A 135 3.94 -10.16 -15.88
CA GLY A 135 5.38 -9.92 -16.00
C GLY A 135 6.05 -10.64 -17.16
N LYS A 136 5.33 -10.92 -18.26
CA LYS A 136 5.94 -11.32 -19.53
C LYS A 136 6.40 -10.11 -20.34
N SER A 137 5.65 -9.00 -20.29
CA SER A 137 6.04 -7.70 -20.87
C SER A 137 6.66 -6.79 -19.82
N GLU A 138 7.85 -6.27 -20.12
CA GLU A 138 8.55 -5.28 -19.28
C GLU A 138 7.73 -3.98 -19.11
N ASP A 139 6.95 -3.60 -20.12
CA ASP A 139 6.13 -2.39 -20.09
C ASP A 139 5.04 -2.49 -19.02
N SER A 140 4.43 -3.66 -18.86
CA SER A 140 3.35 -3.90 -17.90
C SER A 140 3.83 -4.24 -16.48
N PHE A 141 5.08 -4.66 -16.32
CA PHE A 141 5.60 -5.11 -15.02
C PHE A 141 5.80 -3.94 -14.05
N LEU A 142 5.20 -4.04 -12.86
CA LEU A 142 5.31 -3.04 -11.80
C LEU A 142 6.32 -3.44 -10.72
N GLY A 143 6.39 -4.74 -10.39
CA GLY A 143 7.28 -5.20 -9.33
C GLY A 143 6.97 -6.61 -8.85
N LYS A 144 7.65 -6.99 -7.76
CA LYS A 144 7.58 -8.33 -7.16
C LYS A 144 7.55 -8.25 -5.65
N LEU A 145 6.65 -9.02 -5.04
CA LEU A 145 6.63 -9.29 -3.60
C LEU A 145 7.40 -10.59 -3.32
N ARG A 146 8.22 -10.61 -2.27
CA ARG A 146 9.00 -11.77 -1.84
C ARG A 146 8.84 -12.03 -0.35
#